data_AF-A0A7C4F251-F1
#
_entry.id   AF-A0A7C4F251-F1
#
_cell.length_a   1.000
_cell.length_b   1.000
_cell.length_c   1.000
_cell.angle_alpha   90.00
_cell.angle_beta   90.00
_cell.angle_gamma   90.00
#
_symmetry.space_group_name_H-M   'P 1'
#
loop_
_entity.id
_entity.type
_entity.pdbx_description
1 polymer ?
#
loop_
_entity_poly.entity_id
_entity_poly.type
_entity_poly.pdbx_seq_one_letter_code
_entity_poly.pdbx_strand_id
1 'polypeptide(L)'
;MKKTRRDNLLLFSKERVTGSNRYRLYFTPVSSLSGETPRVFRLLVRTPFSFNRYEIGRIYSLVYSNVHILKQKPGEEMNISEEVYTKLLQTRDLKFMDKKTSAALRSTEGRGSKDRYYSFRETKGILNFRPDFLTSVAVRALTFLISGLSFLIPFCAYAFVLYLLINAQADFSGFSAGTLAIPIIGIGALPMTLFVMLVLFSLGEFALLRIEFTRWSVLKKYTLAWGGIRKSFFFEAGDIRYLFRFGLISAAVLAVSVIISILL
;
A
#
# COMPACT_ATOMS: atom_id res chain seq x y z
N MET A 1 8.32 27.74 -22.25
CA MET A 1 7.44 26.55 -22.12
C MET A 1 5.98 26.96 -22.33
N LYS A 2 5.24 26.25 -23.18
CA LYS A 2 3.81 26.52 -23.43
C LYS A 2 3.00 26.23 -22.16
N LYS A 3 2.19 27.20 -21.74
CA LYS A 3 1.24 27.05 -20.62
C LYS A 3 -0.13 26.74 -21.20
N THR A 4 -0.79 25.74 -20.62
CA THR A 4 -2.17 25.39 -20.97
C THR A 4 -3.07 25.77 -19.82
N ARG A 5 -4.16 26.47 -20.12
CA ARG A 5 -5.22 26.78 -19.18
C ARG A 5 -6.43 25.91 -19.49
N ARG A 6 -7.02 25.30 -18.47
CA ARG A 6 -8.29 24.58 -18.57
C ARG A 6 -9.15 24.91 -17.37
N ASP A 7 -10.41 25.21 -17.66
CA ASP A 7 -11.43 25.47 -16.67
C ASP A 7 -12.38 24.28 -16.57
N ASN A 8 -13.18 24.21 -15.49
CA ASN A 8 -14.20 23.19 -15.26
C ASN A 8 -13.68 21.73 -15.28
N LEU A 9 -12.56 21.50 -14.57
CA LEU A 9 -11.99 20.16 -14.38
C LEU A 9 -12.37 19.59 -13.01
N LEU A 10 -13.19 18.54 -12.99
CA LEU A 10 -13.54 17.79 -11.79
C LEU A 10 -12.39 16.86 -11.38
N LEU A 11 -11.91 16.97 -10.14
CA LEU A 11 -11.00 16.00 -9.56
C LEU A 11 -11.78 14.81 -9.02
N PHE A 12 -11.60 13.63 -9.61
CA PHE A 12 -12.32 12.41 -9.20
C PHE A 12 -11.42 11.36 -8.56
N SER A 13 -10.09 11.39 -8.77
CA SER A 13 -9.16 10.46 -8.13
C SER A 13 -7.78 11.07 -7.89
N LYS A 14 -7.08 10.54 -6.88
CA LYS A 14 -5.72 10.90 -6.50
C LYS A 14 -4.92 9.64 -6.23
N GLU A 15 -3.64 9.67 -6.58
CA GLU A 15 -2.73 8.55 -6.38
C GLU A 15 -1.36 9.06 -5.93
N ARG A 16 -0.73 8.32 -5.02
CA ARG A 16 0.62 8.53 -4.53
C ARG A 16 1.46 7.29 -4.79
N VAL A 17 2.31 7.34 -5.81
CA VAL A 17 3.22 6.23 -6.15
C VAL A 17 4.64 6.45 -5.63
N THR A 18 5.47 5.42 -5.72
CA THR A 18 6.92 5.50 -5.53
C THR A 18 7.60 6.08 -6.79
N GLY A 19 8.73 6.76 -6.62
CA GLY A 19 9.54 7.29 -7.73
C GLY A 19 9.26 8.75 -8.12
N SER A 20 9.75 9.13 -9.31
CA SER A 20 9.51 10.46 -9.89
C SER A 20 8.03 10.61 -10.25
N ASN A 21 7.51 11.84 -10.22
CA ASN A 21 6.09 12.12 -10.52
C ASN A 21 5.10 11.37 -9.59
N ARG A 22 5.47 11.26 -8.31
CA ARG A 22 4.72 10.52 -7.29
C ARG A 22 3.31 11.03 -6.99
N TYR A 23 3.04 12.33 -7.15
CA TYR A 23 1.76 12.92 -6.78
C TYR A 23 0.89 13.13 -8.02
N ARG A 24 -0.01 12.17 -8.26
CA ARG A 24 -0.85 12.10 -9.47
C ARG A 24 -2.28 12.48 -9.13
N LEU A 25 -2.85 13.35 -9.96
CA LEU A 25 -4.21 13.87 -9.83
C LEU A 25 -4.95 13.55 -11.13
N TYR A 26 -6.14 12.98 -11.00
CA TYR A 26 -6.96 12.56 -12.14
C TYR A 26 -8.18 13.46 -12.27
N PHE A 27 -8.22 14.17 -13.38
CA PHE A 27 -9.26 15.14 -13.70
C PHE A 27 -10.10 14.69 -14.88
N THR A 28 -11.36 15.12 -14.89
CA THR A 28 -12.24 15.01 -16.05
C THR A 28 -12.93 16.35 -16.31
N PRO A 29 -13.03 16.83 -17.56
CA PRO A 29 -13.87 17.97 -17.88
C PRO A 29 -15.32 17.65 -17.53
N VAL A 30 -15.99 18.58 -16.86
CA VAL A 30 -17.41 18.44 -16.49
C VAL A 30 -18.28 18.16 -17.72
N SER A 31 -17.97 18.80 -18.86
CA SER A 31 -18.64 18.57 -20.14
C SER A 31 -18.50 17.16 -20.71
N SER A 32 -17.54 16.36 -20.22
CA SER A 32 -17.32 14.98 -20.68
C SER A 32 -17.98 13.92 -19.80
N LEU A 33 -18.65 14.31 -18.71
CA LEU A 33 -19.31 13.38 -17.78
C LEU A 33 -20.52 12.69 -18.39
N SER A 34 -21.22 13.34 -19.34
CA SER A 34 -22.37 12.79 -20.05
C SER A 34 -22.02 11.87 -21.22
N GLY A 35 -20.75 11.85 -21.64
CA GLY A 35 -20.30 11.02 -22.76
C GLY A 35 -20.11 9.55 -22.37
N GLU A 36 -20.26 8.65 -23.35
CA GLU A 36 -19.99 7.22 -23.16
C GLU A 36 -18.54 6.93 -22.75
N THR A 37 -17.60 7.72 -23.29
CA THR A 37 -16.16 7.60 -23.02
C THR A 37 -15.61 8.91 -22.42
N PRO A 38 -15.68 9.10 -21.08
CA PRO A 38 -15.29 10.35 -20.47
C PRO A 38 -13.79 10.63 -20.64
N ARG A 39 -13.41 11.92 -20.75
CA ARG A 39 -12.01 12.31 -20.98
C ARG A 39 -11.27 12.43 -19.66
N VAL A 40 -10.38 11.48 -19.37
CA VAL A 40 -9.51 11.53 -18.18
C VAL A 40 -8.14 12.16 -18.48
N PHE A 41 -7.73 13.11 -17.65
CA PHE A 41 -6.41 13.74 -17.65
C PHE A 41 -5.64 13.35 -16.39
N ARG A 42 -4.36 12.96 -16.56
CA ARG A 42 -3.42 12.77 -15.46
C ARG A 42 -2.49 13.97 -15.36
N LEU A 43 -2.63 14.74 -14.28
CA LEU A 43 -1.77 15.88 -13.97
C LEU A 43 -0.99 15.64 -12.69
N LEU A 44 0.12 16.35 -12.55
CA LEU A 44 1.11 16.13 -11.50
C LEU A 44 1.34 17.39 -10.68
N VAL A 45 1.63 17.19 -9.40
CA VAL A 45 2.15 18.23 -8.51
C VAL A 45 3.48 17.81 -7.92
N ARG A 46 4.32 18.79 -7.57
CA ARG A 46 5.70 18.51 -7.13
C ARG A 46 5.81 18.19 -5.65
N THR A 47 4.98 18.80 -4.82
CA THR A 47 5.10 18.75 -3.36
C THR A 47 3.90 18.03 -2.71
N PRO A 48 4.12 17.37 -1.56
CA PRO A 48 3.03 16.79 -0.78
C PRO A 48 2.04 17.86 -0.30
N PHE A 49 2.53 19.06 -0.01
CA PHE A 49 1.71 20.17 0.43
C PHE A 49 0.71 20.60 -0.64
N SER A 50 1.17 20.83 -1.88
CA SER A 50 0.29 21.12 -3.00
C SER A 50 -0.69 19.97 -3.24
N PHE A 51 -0.23 18.72 -3.18
CA PHE A 51 -1.09 17.55 -3.35
C PHE A 51 -2.23 17.46 -2.34
N ASN A 52 -1.98 17.77 -1.06
CA ASN A 52 -2.99 17.70 -0.01
C ASN A 52 -4.05 18.80 -0.06
N ARG A 53 -3.78 19.91 -0.78
CA ARG A 53 -4.76 20.98 -1.03
C ARG A 53 -5.87 20.59 -2.00
N TYR A 54 -5.65 19.58 -2.84
CA TYR A 54 -6.65 19.10 -3.79
C TYR A 54 -7.64 18.16 -3.11
N GLU A 55 -8.92 18.51 -3.21
CA GLU A 55 -10.07 17.76 -2.69
C GLU A 55 -10.82 17.04 -3.82
N ILE A 56 -11.13 15.76 -3.59
CA ILE A 56 -11.97 14.95 -4.48
C ILE A 56 -13.38 15.55 -4.51
N GLY A 57 -14.00 15.54 -5.69
CA GLY A 57 -15.34 16.09 -5.90
C GLY A 57 -15.38 17.60 -5.96
N ARG A 58 -14.24 18.25 -6.23
CA ARG A 58 -14.17 19.68 -6.45
C ARG A 58 -13.76 19.99 -7.89
N ILE A 59 -14.37 21.02 -8.46
CA ILE A 59 -14.06 21.53 -9.79
C ILE A 59 -12.91 22.53 -9.67
N TYR A 60 -11.98 22.49 -10.63
CA TYR A 60 -10.82 23.37 -10.65
C TYR A 60 -10.65 24.06 -12.01
N SER A 61 -10.18 25.29 -11.93
CA SER A 61 -9.48 25.97 -13.01
C SER A 61 -7.97 25.78 -12.82
N LEU A 62 -7.31 25.18 -13.80
CA LEU A 62 -5.90 24.80 -13.73
C LEU A 62 -5.09 25.49 -14.81
N VAL A 63 -3.90 25.96 -14.43
CA VAL A 63 -2.84 26.32 -15.37
C VAL A 63 -1.70 25.33 -15.17
N TYR A 64 -1.35 24.61 -16.22
CA TYR A 64 -0.33 23.58 -16.19
C TYR A 64 0.62 23.70 -17.39
N SER A 65 1.83 23.16 -17.25
CA SER A 65 2.79 23.06 -18.35
C SER A 65 3.24 21.61 -18.46
N ASN A 66 3.17 21.06 -19.68
CA ASN A 66 3.22 19.63 -19.94
C ASN A 66 2.16 18.89 -19.11
N VAL A 67 2.57 18.26 -18.02
CA VAL A 67 1.71 17.54 -17.07
C VAL A 67 1.72 18.13 -15.67
N HIS A 68 2.59 19.11 -15.38
CA HIS A 68 2.75 19.67 -14.05
C HIS A 68 1.87 20.90 -13.85
N ILE A 69 1.08 20.88 -12.78
CA ILE A 69 0.22 22.00 -12.40
C ILE A 69 1.07 23.12 -11.81
N LEU A 70 0.87 24.33 -12.32
CA LEU A 70 1.58 25.55 -11.90
C LEU A 70 0.68 26.41 -11.00
N LYS A 71 -0.59 26.56 -11.36
CA LYS A 71 -1.59 27.31 -10.59
C LYS A 71 -2.92 26.58 -10.60
N GLN A 72 -3.66 26.73 -9.51
CA GLN A 72 -5.02 26.22 -9.35
C GLN A 72 -5.92 27.29 -8.76
N LYS A 73 -7.19 27.28 -9.17
CA LYS A 73 -8.28 27.99 -8.50
C LYS A 73 -9.38 26.96 -8.22
N PRO A 74 -9.66 26.64 -6.95
CA PRO A 74 -10.77 25.76 -6.60
C PRO A 74 -12.09 26.46 -6.90
N GLY A 75 -13.05 25.71 -7.40
CA GLY A 75 -14.43 26.13 -7.60
C GLY A 75 -15.38 25.34 -6.72
N GLU A 76 -16.55 25.07 -7.28
CA GLU A 76 -17.66 24.39 -6.61
C GLU A 76 -17.38 22.91 -6.35
N GLU A 77 -18.06 22.38 -5.34
CA GLU A 77 -18.13 20.94 -5.12
C GLU A 77 -19.20 20.33 -6.03
N MET A 78 -18.87 19.17 -6.59
CA MET A 78 -19.76 18.40 -7.44
C MET A 78 -19.74 16.95 -6.95
N ASN A 79 -20.92 16.43 -6.64
CA ASN A 79 -21.11 14.99 -6.48
C ASN A 79 -21.46 14.38 -7.82
N ILE A 80 -20.90 13.21 -8.10
CA ILE A 80 -21.19 12.42 -9.29
C ILE A 80 -21.88 11.11 -8.88
N SER A 81 -22.67 10.55 -9.79
CA SER A 81 -23.27 9.24 -9.58
C SER A 81 -22.20 8.14 -9.60
N GLU A 82 -22.46 7.05 -8.90
CA GLU A 82 -21.53 5.91 -8.81
C GLU A 82 -21.28 5.26 -10.19
N GLU A 83 -22.26 5.32 -11.08
CA GLU A 83 -22.11 4.82 -12.46
C GLU A 83 -21.09 5.64 -13.25
N VAL A 84 -21.19 6.98 -13.18
CA VAL A 84 -20.24 7.89 -13.82
C VAL A 84 -18.86 7.72 -13.20
N TYR A 85 -18.77 7.60 -11.88
CA TYR A 85 -17.51 7.37 -11.19
C TYR A 85 -16.85 6.06 -11.61
N THR A 86 -17.61 4.98 -11.73
CA THR A 86 -17.12 3.68 -12.19
C THR A 86 -16.56 3.77 -13.62
N LYS A 87 -17.26 4.45 -14.54
CA LYS A 87 -16.77 4.70 -15.91
C LYS A 87 -15.47 5.51 -15.93
N LEU A 88 -15.35 6.51 -15.06
CA LEU A 88 -14.13 7.31 -14.94
C LEU A 88 -12.94 6.48 -14.43
N LEU A 89 -13.16 5.61 -13.44
CA LEU A 89 -12.14 4.69 -12.92
C LEU A 89 -11.70 3.69 -14.00
N GLN A 90 -12.64 3.06 -14.71
CA GLN A 90 -12.32 2.16 -15.81
C GLN A 90 -11.51 2.88 -16.90
N THR A 91 -11.93 4.09 -17.30
CA THR A 91 -11.22 4.87 -18.32
C THR A 91 -9.83 5.27 -17.87
N ARG A 92 -9.67 5.63 -16.59
CA ARG A 92 -8.36 5.92 -16.00
C ARG A 92 -7.47 4.68 -16.04
N ASP A 93 -7.99 3.54 -15.63
CA ASP A 93 -7.20 2.30 -15.53
C ASP A 93 -6.75 1.84 -16.91
N LEU A 94 -7.63 1.88 -17.91
CA LEU A 94 -7.29 1.57 -19.29
C LEU A 94 -6.19 2.47 -19.86
N LYS A 95 -6.16 3.75 -19.48
CA LYS A 95 -5.20 4.74 -20.01
C LYS A 95 -3.88 4.81 -19.24
N PHE A 96 -3.90 4.59 -17.93
CA PHE A 96 -2.80 4.97 -17.05
C PHE A 96 -2.30 3.88 -16.12
N MET A 97 -3.03 2.77 -15.98
CA MET A 97 -2.60 1.67 -15.13
C MET A 97 -1.47 0.89 -15.79
N ASP A 98 -0.53 0.44 -14.98
CA ASP A 98 0.55 -0.43 -15.45
C ASP A 98 0.02 -1.80 -15.86
N LYS A 99 0.66 -2.40 -16.86
CA LYS A 99 0.23 -3.70 -17.42
C LYS A 99 0.20 -4.81 -16.36
N LYS A 100 1.11 -4.79 -15.38
CA LYS A 100 1.19 -5.80 -14.32
C LYS A 100 0.00 -5.71 -13.37
N THR A 101 -0.29 -4.53 -12.83
CA THR A 101 -1.45 -4.36 -11.95
C THR A 101 -2.77 -4.54 -12.72
N SER A 102 -2.82 -4.10 -13.99
CA SER A 102 -3.97 -4.38 -14.87
C SER A 102 -4.19 -5.88 -15.09
N ALA A 103 -3.13 -6.65 -15.34
CA ALA A 103 -3.21 -8.11 -15.47
C ALA A 103 -3.64 -8.80 -14.18
N ALA A 104 -3.10 -8.37 -13.02
CA ALA A 104 -3.53 -8.87 -11.72
C ALA A 104 -5.04 -8.63 -11.50
N LEU A 105 -5.52 -7.42 -11.80
CA LEU A 105 -6.95 -7.09 -11.69
C LEU A 105 -7.85 -7.85 -12.66
N ARG A 106 -7.35 -8.24 -13.84
CA ARG A 106 -8.09 -9.08 -14.79
C ARG A 106 -8.15 -10.53 -14.32
N SER A 107 -7.07 -11.04 -13.72
CA SER A 107 -6.99 -12.43 -13.24
C SER A 107 -7.89 -12.74 -12.04
N THR A 108 -8.28 -11.72 -11.27
CA THR A 108 -9.38 -11.81 -10.29
C THR A 108 -10.74 -11.72 -11.00
N GLU A 109 -11.05 -12.75 -11.79
CA GLU A 109 -12.37 -12.94 -12.40
C GLU A 109 -13.39 -13.27 -11.30
N GLY A 110 -14.48 -12.48 -11.20
CA GLY A 110 -15.59 -12.77 -10.30
C GLY A 110 -16.10 -11.59 -9.45
N ARG A 111 -15.27 -10.56 -9.18
CA ARG A 111 -15.72 -9.35 -8.47
C ARG A 111 -15.98 -8.21 -9.46
N GLY A 112 -17.22 -7.71 -9.50
CA GLY A 112 -17.60 -6.55 -10.30
C GLY A 112 -16.77 -5.32 -9.91
N SER A 113 -16.61 -4.35 -10.82
CA SER A 113 -15.87 -3.10 -10.53
C SER A 113 -16.40 -2.35 -9.30
N LYS A 114 -17.69 -2.52 -8.97
CA LYS A 114 -18.35 -1.98 -7.76
C LYS A 114 -17.79 -2.52 -6.45
N ASP A 115 -17.23 -3.74 -6.43
CA ASP A 115 -16.64 -4.31 -5.21
C ASP A 115 -15.14 -3.99 -5.07
N ARG A 116 -14.49 -3.58 -6.18
CA ARG A 116 -13.05 -3.34 -6.23
C ARG A 116 -12.66 -1.95 -5.74
N TYR A 117 -13.53 -0.97 -5.94
CA TYR A 117 -13.28 0.42 -5.60
C TYR A 117 -14.22 0.86 -4.47
N TYR A 118 -13.76 1.77 -3.63
CA TYR A 118 -14.67 2.53 -2.76
C TYR A 118 -15.67 3.29 -3.63
N SER A 119 -16.89 3.50 -3.13
CA SER A 119 -17.84 4.43 -3.78
C SER A 119 -17.25 5.84 -3.89
N PHE A 120 -17.81 6.68 -4.75
CA PHE A 120 -17.36 8.07 -4.90
C PHE A 120 -17.45 8.82 -3.57
N ARG A 121 -18.56 8.63 -2.84
CA ARG A 121 -18.78 9.25 -1.52
C ARG A 121 -17.75 8.79 -0.49
N GLU A 122 -17.46 7.49 -0.43
CA GLU A 122 -16.43 6.95 0.47
C GLU A 122 -15.04 7.44 0.09
N THR A 123 -14.70 7.43 -1.20
CA THR A 123 -13.41 7.93 -1.70
C THR A 123 -13.22 9.39 -1.32
N LYS A 124 -14.26 10.22 -1.52
CA LYS A 124 -14.28 11.62 -1.10
C LYS A 124 -14.05 11.74 0.40
N GLY A 125 -14.78 10.99 1.22
CA GLY A 125 -14.62 10.98 2.68
C GLY A 125 -13.20 10.60 3.12
N ILE A 126 -12.67 9.49 2.62
CA ILE A 126 -11.34 8.97 2.97
C ILE A 126 -10.23 9.94 2.54
N LEU A 127 -10.26 10.44 1.31
CA LEU A 127 -9.16 11.24 0.75
C LEU A 127 -9.19 12.71 1.20
N ASN A 128 -10.38 13.26 1.46
CA ASN A 128 -10.52 14.62 1.95
C ASN A 128 -10.40 14.69 3.48
N PHE A 129 -10.45 13.57 4.21
CA PHE A 129 -10.21 13.52 5.66
C PHE A 129 -8.87 14.18 6.04
N ARG A 130 -8.93 15.18 6.92
CA ARG A 130 -7.77 15.88 7.47
C ARG A 130 -7.78 15.67 8.99
N PRO A 131 -6.94 14.77 9.53
CA PRO A 131 -6.83 14.63 10.97
C PRO A 131 -6.17 15.87 11.57
N ASP A 132 -6.58 16.21 12.79
CA ASP A 132 -5.92 17.24 13.59
C ASP A 132 -4.46 16.84 13.88
N PHE A 133 -3.64 17.83 14.25
CA PHE A 133 -2.21 17.63 14.48
C PHE A 133 -1.93 16.51 15.49
N LEU A 134 -2.62 16.51 16.63
CA LEU A 134 -2.45 15.49 17.68
C LEU A 134 -2.80 14.09 17.16
N THR A 135 -3.94 13.94 16.49
CA THR A 135 -4.36 12.68 15.88
C THR A 135 -3.33 12.20 14.85
N SER A 136 -2.83 13.09 14.01
CA SER A 136 -1.78 12.77 13.02
C SER A 136 -0.49 12.27 13.68
N VAL A 137 -0.06 12.91 14.77
CA VAL A 137 1.12 12.48 15.54
C VAL A 137 0.88 11.12 16.21
N ALA A 138 -0.26 10.96 16.89
CA ALA A 138 -0.61 9.71 17.58
C ALA A 138 -0.69 8.52 16.60
N VAL A 139 -1.33 8.70 15.44
CA VAL A 139 -1.41 7.68 14.40
C VAL A 139 -0.02 7.30 13.89
N ARG A 140 0.87 8.29 13.67
CA ARG A 140 2.24 8.03 13.24
C ARG A 140 3.03 7.26 14.28
N ALA A 141 2.95 7.68 15.55
CA ALA A 141 3.63 7.02 16.65
C ALA A 141 3.16 5.57 16.81
N LEU A 142 1.84 5.34 16.80
CA LEU A 142 1.28 4.00 16.94
C LEU A 142 1.59 3.11 15.73
N THR A 143 1.54 3.65 14.51
CA THR A 143 1.92 2.91 13.31
C THR A 143 3.41 2.54 13.36
N PHE A 144 4.26 3.48 13.74
CA PHE A 144 5.70 3.25 13.87
C PHE A 144 5.99 2.20 14.95
N LEU A 145 5.33 2.27 16.10
CA LEU A 145 5.48 1.32 17.20
C LEU A 145 5.03 -0.08 16.77
N ILE A 146 3.84 -0.23 16.20
CA ILE A 146 3.34 -1.53 15.76
C ILE A 146 4.22 -2.12 14.66
N SER A 147 4.51 -1.35 13.61
CA SER A 147 5.40 -1.82 12.52
C SER A 147 6.81 -2.12 13.03
N GLY A 148 7.32 -1.30 13.96
CA GLY A 148 8.63 -1.48 14.58
C GLY A 148 8.69 -2.74 15.41
N LEU A 149 7.70 -3.00 16.27
CA LEU A 149 7.62 -4.23 17.08
C LEU A 149 7.47 -5.48 16.21
N SER A 150 6.65 -5.43 15.15
CA SER A 150 6.49 -6.55 14.21
C SER A 150 7.80 -6.95 13.53
N PHE A 151 8.73 -6.00 13.36
CA PHE A 151 10.05 -6.26 12.77
C PHE A 151 11.11 -6.58 13.82
N LEU A 152 11.22 -5.76 14.88
CA LEU A 152 12.27 -5.84 15.87
C LEU A 152 12.16 -7.08 16.75
N ILE A 153 10.94 -7.49 17.15
CA ILE A 153 10.79 -8.65 18.04
C ILE A 153 11.33 -9.93 17.38
N PRO A 154 10.89 -10.33 16.16
CA PRO A 154 11.44 -11.52 15.52
C PRO A 154 12.92 -11.39 15.18
N PHE A 155 13.37 -10.20 14.78
CA PHE A 155 14.77 -9.96 14.46
C PHE A 155 15.68 -10.11 15.68
N CYS A 156 15.35 -9.46 16.79
CA CYS A 156 16.11 -9.54 18.04
C CYS A 156 16.08 -10.95 18.62
N ALA A 157 14.94 -11.65 18.55
CA ALA A 157 14.85 -13.05 18.96
C ALA A 157 15.79 -13.93 18.13
N TYR A 158 15.79 -13.77 16.80
CA TYR A 158 16.70 -14.48 15.90
C TYR A 158 18.18 -14.17 16.21
N ALA A 159 18.53 -12.89 16.35
CA ALA A 159 19.89 -12.47 16.69
C ALA A 159 20.35 -12.99 18.06
N PHE A 160 19.45 -13.01 19.05
CA PHE A 160 19.73 -13.55 20.37
C PHE A 160 19.96 -15.07 20.33
N VAL A 161 19.15 -15.81 19.56
CA VAL A 161 19.38 -17.24 19.34
C VAL A 161 20.73 -17.48 18.67
N LEU A 162 21.08 -16.73 17.64
CA LEU A 162 22.40 -16.82 17.01
C LEU A 162 23.53 -16.53 17.99
N TYR A 163 23.39 -15.49 18.82
CA TYR A 163 24.37 -15.14 19.84
C TYR A 163 24.59 -16.28 20.85
N LEU A 164 23.51 -16.88 21.36
CA LEU A 164 23.59 -18.04 22.26
C LEU A 164 24.28 -19.23 21.60
N LEU A 165 23.96 -19.51 20.33
CA LEU A 165 24.57 -20.59 19.58
C LEU A 165 26.08 -20.35 19.34
N ILE A 166 26.47 -19.14 18.96
CA ILE A 166 27.89 -18.78 18.74
C ILE A 166 28.68 -18.90 20.06
N ASN A 167 28.15 -18.40 21.16
CA ASN A 167 28.82 -18.51 22.46
C ASN A 167 28.96 -19.97 22.90
N ALA A 168 27.90 -20.77 22.73
CA ALA A 168 27.97 -22.21 23.04
C ALA A 168 29.07 -22.91 22.23
N GLN A 169 29.32 -22.48 21.00
CA GLN A 169 30.39 -23.03 20.15
C GLN A 169 31.80 -22.55 20.53
N ALA A 170 31.94 -21.32 21.00
CA ALA A 170 33.22 -20.77 21.44
C ALA A 170 33.83 -21.53 22.63
N ASP A 171 32.97 -22.17 23.44
CA ASP A 171 33.38 -23.01 24.57
C ASP A 171 33.85 -24.41 24.13
N PHE A 172 33.64 -24.81 22.87
CA PHE A 172 34.15 -26.07 22.33
C PHE A 172 35.52 -25.87 21.65
N SER A 173 36.55 -26.49 22.21
CA SER A 173 37.89 -26.52 21.59
C SER A 173 37.98 -27.59 20.49
N GLY A 174 38.12 -27.17 19.23
CA GLY A 174 38.44 -28.04 18.09
C GLY A 174 37.39 -28.01 16.96
N PHE A 175 37.82 -28.25 15.72
CA PHE A 175 36.93 -28.33 14.56
C PHE A 175 36.29 -29.72 14.50
N SER A 176 35.00 -29.82 14.81
CA SER A 176 34.18 -31.04 14.63
C SER A 176 33.10 -30.80 13.58
N ALA A 177 32.58 -31.85 12.92
CA ALA A 177 31.48 -31.71 11.94
C ALA A 177 30.24 -31.02 12.55
N GLY A 178 29.96 -31.25 13.84
CA GLY A 178 28.94 -30.56 14.63
C GLY A 178 29.14 -29.04 14.75
N THR A 179 30.33 -28.49 14.46
CA THR A 179 30.53 -27.02 14.38
C THR A 179 29.79 -26.36 13.21
N LEU A 180 29.43 -27.13 12.17
CA LEU A 180 28.65 -26.65 11.03
C LEU A 180 27.13 -26.64 11.30
N ALA A 181 26.67 -27.37 12.31
CA ALA A 181 25.25 -27.42 12.70
C ALA A 181 24.69 -26.02 13.01
N ILE A 182 25.48 -25.16 13.67
CA ILE A 182 25.05 -23.82 14.10
C ILE A 182 24.82 -22.86 12.92
N PRO A 183 25.77 -22.69 11.99
CA PRO A 183 25.53 -21.95 10.75
C PRO A 183 24.33 -22.47 9.94
N ILE A 184 24.13 -23.79 9.89
CA ILE A 184 23.04 -24.42 9.13
C ILE A 184 21.67 -24.10 9.75
N ILE A 185 21.53 -24.18 11.08
CA ILE A 185 20.30 -23.77 11.78
C ILE A 185 20.07 -22.28 11.62
N GLY A 186 21.13 -21.45 11.75
CA GLY A 186 21.04 -20.01 11.59
C GLY A 186 20.50 -19.58 10.23
N ILE A 187 21.04 -20.14 9.15
CA ILE A 187 20.57 -19.89 7.78
C ILE A 187 19.15 -20.46 7.58
N GLY A 188 18.89 -21.65 8.11
CA GLY A 188 17.59 -22.31 8.02
C GLY A 188 16.44 -21.59 8.73
N ALA A 189 16.73 -20.89 9.82
CA ALA A 189 15.74 -20.14 10.60
C ALA A 189 15.40 -18.75 10.00
N LEU A 190 16.20 -18.24 9.06
CA LEU A 190 15.98 -16.92 8.47
C LEU A 190 14.64 -16.83 7.69
N PRO A 191 14.30 -17.77 6.78
CA PRO A 191 12.99 -17.74 6.11
C PRO A 191 11.81 -17.77 7.07
N MET A 192 11.90 -18.58 8.14
CA MET A 192 10.85 -18.65 9.17
C MET A 192 10.72 -17.33 9.92
N THR A 193 11.84 -16.68 10.24
CA THR A 193 11.85 -15.36 10.90
C THR A 193 11.18 -14.31 10.01
N LEU A 194 11.51 -14.28 8.72
CA LEU A 194 10.86 -13.38 7.76
C LEU A 194 9.36 -13.66 7.62
N PHE A 195 8.95 -14.93 7.64
CA PHE A 195 7.54 -15.31 7.64
C PHE A 195 6.81 -14.77 8.88
N VAL A 196 7.39 -14.93 10.07
CA VAL A 196 6.81 -14.39 11.31
C VAL A 196 6.70 -12.87 11.25
N MET A 197 7.73 -12.17 10.79
CA MET A 197 7.69 -10.71 10.59
C MET A 197 6.55 -10.29 9.67
N LEU A 198 6.38 -10.98 8.53
CA LEU A 198 5.31 -10.71 7.57
C LEU A 198 3.93 -10.87 8.21
N VAL A 199 3.70 -11.97 8.93
CA VAL A 199 2.42 -12.24 9.62
C VAL A 199 2.15 -11.19 10.69
N LEU A 200 3.13 -10.87 11.54
CA LEU A 200 2.98 -9.84 12.58
C LEU A 200 2.73 -8.45 11.99
N PHE A 201 3.36 -8.13 10.86
CA PHE A 201 3.13 -6.86 10.18
C PHE A 201 1.70 -6.78 9.63
N SER A 202 1.22 -7.85 8.97
CA SER A 202 -0.16 -7.92 8.47
C SER A 202 -1.20 -7.83 9.59
N LEU A 203 -0.99 -8.56 10.69
CA LEU A 203 -1.86 -8.48 11.87
C LEU A 203 -1.85 -7.09 12.50
N GLY A 204 -0.68 -6.45 12.58
CA GLY A 204 -0.53 -5.07 13.05
C GLY A 204 -1.31 -4.07 12.19
N GLU A 205 -1.29 -4.23 10.86
CA GLU A 205 -2.11 -3.41 9.97
C GLU A 205 -3.61 -3.62 10.18
N PHE A 206 -4.06 -4.85 10.41
CA PHE A 206 -5.47 -5.12 10.72
C PHE A 206 -5.90 -4.55 12.06
N ALA A 207 -5.04 -4.62 13.09
CA ALA A 207 -5.29 -3.98 14.37
C ALA A 207 -5.47 -2.46 14.22
N LEU A 208 -4.58 -1.81 13.45
CA LEU A 208 -4.68 -0.38 13.14
C LEU A 208 -5.95 0.00 12.33
N LEU A 209 -6.50 -0.91 11.53
CA LEU A 209 -7.76 -0.67 10.82
C LEU A 209 -8.99 -0.77 11.72
N ARG A 210 -8.92 -1.54 12.82
CA ARG A 210 -10.02 -1.73 13.78
C ARG A 210 -10.12 -0.58 14.78
N ILE A 211 -9.03 0.12 15.05
CA ILE A 211 -9.02 1.29 15.92
C ILE A 211 -9.59 2.49 15.15
N GLU A 212 -10.65 3.13 15.68
CA GLU A 212 -11.43 4.14 14.95
C GLU A 212 -10.60 5.37 14.52
N PHE A 213 -9.79 5.92 15.42
CA PHE A 213 -9.02 7.14 15.14
C PHE A 213 -7.87 6.91 14.14
N THR A 214 -7.37 5.68 14.00
CA THR A 214 -6.33 5.31 13.02
C THR A 214 -6.92 4.86 11.68
N ARG A 215 -8.12 4.27 11.69
CA ARG A 215 -8.77 3.68 10.52
C ARG A 215 -8.74 4.60 9.30
N TRP A 216 -9.21 5.84 9.43
CA TRP A 216 -9.29 6.79 8.31
C TRP A 216 -7.93 7.16 7.74
N SER A 217 -6.92 7.31 8.60
CA SER A 217 -5.56 7.64 8.17
C SER A 217 -4.89 6.47 7.45
N VAL A 218 -5.09 5.24 7.93
CA VAL A 218 -4.59 4.00 7.30
C VAL A 218 -5.28 3.77 5.97
N LEU A 219 -6.61 3.90 5.92
CA LEU A 219 -7.38 3.81 4.68
C LEU A 219 -6.91 4.85 3.67
N LYS A 220 -6.75 6.11 4.08
CA LYS A 220 -6.25 7.17 3.20
C LYS A 220 -4.88 6.84 2.60
N LYS A 221 -3.94 6.31 3.40
CA LYS A 221 -2.63 5.89 2.90
C LYS A 221 -2.76 4.79 1.84
N TYR A 222 -3.60 3.79 2.09
CA TYR A 222 -3.85 2.70 1.16
C TYR A 222 -4.55 3.16 -0.12
N THR A 223 -5.67 3.89 0.01
CA THR A 223 -6.44 4.45 -1.11
C THR A 223 -5.56 5.32 -2.01
N LEU A 224 -4.62 6.08 -1.44
CA LEU A 224 -3.65 6.85 -2.23
C LEU A 224 -2.61 5.95 -2.93
N ALA A 225 -2.09 4.92 -2.26
CA ALA A 225 -1.10 4.02 -2.84
C ALA A 225 -1.65 3.18 -3.99
N TRP A 226 -2.93 2.80 -3.90
CA TRP A 226 -3.60 1.90 -4.86
C TRP A 226 -4.65 2.60 -5.72
N GLY A 227 -4.61 3.93 -5.82
CA GLY A 227 -5.49 4.70 -6.71
C GLY A 227 -6.98 4.46 -6.48
N GLY A 228 -7.44 4.33 -5.24
CA GLY A 228 -8.86 4.15 -4.92
C GLY A 228 -9.33 2.72 -4.71
N ILE A 229 -8.48 1.71 -4.95
CA ILE A 229 -8.85 0.30 -4.72
C ILE A 229 -9.19 0.10 -3.24
N ARG A 230 -10.24 -0.67 -3.00
CA ARG A 230 -10.73 -1.00 -1.66
C ARG A 230 -9.71 -1.87 -0.91
N LYS A 231 -9.37 -1.48 0.32
CA LYS A 231 -8.59 -2.34 1.22
C LYS A 231 -9.53 -3.40 1.80
N SER A 232 -9.15 -4.67 1.67
CA SER A 232 -9.83 -5.74 2.41
C SER A 232 -9.51 -5.62 3.91
N PHE A 233 -10.52 -5.86 4.75
CA PHE A 233 -10.37 -5.93 6.21
C PHE A 233 -9.99 -7.33 6.70
N PHE A 234 -9.89 -8.29 5.78
CA PHE A 234 -9.55 -9.68 6.02
C PHE A 234 -8.52 -10.15 4.98
N PHE A 235 -7.78 -11.21 5.30
CA PHE A 235 -6.98 -11.88 4.29
C PHE A 235 -7.89 -12.47 3.22
N GLU A 236 -7.61 -12.16 1.95
CA GLU A 236 -8.33 -12.81 0.86
C GLU A 236 -7.84 -14.24 0.69
N ALA A 237 -8.63 -15.10 0.03
CA ALA A 237 -8.24 -16.50 -0.19
C ALA A 237 -6.87 -16.63 -0.91
N GLY A 238 -6.53 -15.66 -1.77
CA GLY A 238 -5.21 -15.55 -2.39
C GLY A 238 -4.09 -15.26 -1.38
N ASP A 239 -4.31 -14.31 -0.47
CA ASP A 239 -3.34 -13.95 0.57
C ASP A 239 -3.14 -15.11 1.54
N ILE A 240 -4.22 -15.79 1.96
CA ILE A 240 -4.16 -16.98 2.82
C ILE A 240 -3.35 -18.08 2.13
N ARG A 241 -3.62 -18.35 0.85
CA ARG A 241 -2.90 -19.37 0.08
C ARG A 241 -1.41 -19.02 -0.04
N TYR A 242 -1.08 -17.75 -0.24
CA TYR A 242 0.31 -17.29 -0.29
C TYR A 242 1.00 -17.45 1.07
N LEU A 243 0.39 -16.97 2.14
CA LEU A 243 0.91 -17.11 3.51
C LEU A 243 1.09 -18.57 3.89
N PHE A 244 0.12 -19.42 3.56
CA PHE A 244 0.22 -20.86 3.83
C PHE A 244 1.38 -21.50 3.08
N ARG A 245 1.53 -21.22 1.78
CA ARG A 245 2.65 -21.74 0.98
C ARG A 245 4.00 -21.24 1.48
N PHE A 246 4.12 -19.95 1.76
CA PHE A 246 5.37 -19.36 2.24
C PHE A 246 5.72 -19.88 3.65
N GLY A 247 4.73 -20.02 4.52
CA GLY A 247 4.90 -20.64 5.84
C GLY A 247 5.33 -22.10 5.75
N LEU A 248 4.72 -22.89 4.87
CA LEU A 248 5.07 -24.30 4.67
C LEU A 248 6.50 -24.46 4.12
N ILE A 249 6.88 -23.65 3.13
CA ILE A 249 8.25 -23.65 2.60
C ILE A 249 9.25 -23.25 3.69
N SER A 250 8.95 -22.19 4.44
CA SER A 250 9.83 -21.69 5.52
C SER A 250 10.00 -22.71 6.64
N ALA A 251 8.91 -23.39 7.02
CA ALA A 251 8.93 -24.46 8.02
C ALA A 251 9.71 -25.69 7.52
N ALA A 252 9.54 -26.06 6.24
CA ALA A 252 10.28 -27.17 5.64
C ALA A 252 11.79 -26.89 5.62
N VAL A 253 12.20 -25.67 5.24
CA VAL A 253 13.61 -25.27 5.26
C VAL A 253 14.17 -25.35 6.67
N LEU A 254 13.45 -24.82 7.67
CA LEU A 254 13.88 -24.91 9.07
C LEU A 254 13.99 -26.36 9.54
N ALA A 255 13.00 -27.21 9.23
CA ALA A 255 13.00 -28.62 9.63
C ALA A 255 14.18 -29.39 9.01
N VAL A 256 14.44 -29.19 7.72
CA VAL A 256 15.59 -29.80 7.03
C VAL A 256 16.91 -29.32 7.65
N SER A 257 17.05 -28.02 7.92
CA SER A 257 18.23 -27.49 8.60
C SER A 257 18.45 -28.11 9.98
N VAL A 258 17.38 -28.31 10.77
CA VAL A 258 17.47 -28.98 12.07
C VAL A 258 17.87 -30.44 11.92
N ILE A 259 17.27 -31.19 10.99
CA ILE A 259 17.61 -32.60 10.75
C ILE A 259 19.08 -32.76 10.34
N ILE A 260 19.55 -31.95 9.37
CA ILE A 260 20.95 -31.97 8.93
C ILE A 260 21.88 -31.67 10.10
N SER A 261 21.50 -30.72 10.96
CA SER A 261 22.29 -30.30 12.11
C SER A 261 22.36 -31.34 13.23
N ILE A 262 21.34 -32.19 13.37
CA ILE A 262 21.34 -33.33 14.31
C ILE A 262 22.19 -34.49 13.78
N LEU A 263 22.28 -34.64 12.46
CA LEU A 263 23.05 -35.71 11.81
C LEU A 263 24.55 -35.41 11.67
N LEU A 264 24.97 -34.16 11.92
CA LEU A 264 26.36 -33.67 11.89
C LEU A 264 27.02 -33.71 13.27
#